data_AF-A0A0D6TPS3-F1
#
_entry.id   AF-A0A0D6TPS3-F1
#
_cell.length_a   1.000
_cell.length_b   1.000
_cell.length_c   1.000
_cell.angle_alpha   90.00
_cell.angle_beta   90.00
_cell.angle_gamma   90.00
#
_symmetry.space_group_name_H-M   'P 1'
#
loop_
_entity.id
_entity.type
_entity.pdbx_description
1 polymer ?
#
loop_
_entity_poly.entity_id
_entity_poly.type
_entity_poly.pdbx_seq_one_letter_code
_entity_poly.pdbx_strand_id
1 'polypeptide(L)'
;MEKSTQNLAITATSTSINGLQKIGLFLGFSGLLVLALSFFNIEALNNSVWLTFSLLSITVGCIVYAKGLYANRPEGISNTGVFFSSLSFRGTVAWLIGIILTAFYVFLYWFPEYLGLGQNGASNTGIVAFFDPLSLFLNGNVASQWFVYGTLYCVAILGLGIKFMYKYRHNKYQLFRTGSVIFFQLGFAFLLPEILAKLNPSDAYYAKDLKNMWPLNYYFFDEWHVNNMLQGGNLGMFMLLSGLALIFIISPILTYFYGKRWYCSWVCGCGGLAETAGDSFRQLSSKKVSAWKFERWLIHLILVFSFVMTVAVIFTFLNNNPEKYLISKNQFIYFIVSFIGVFTFVLYKFKKNDLDTDAKFTIGSLLAIMVLVIVMNFYSGNHNIFFLDSYKLREWYGFAIGSAFSGVIGVGFYPILGNRVWCRFGCPMAAILGLQQRLFSRFRITTNGGQCISCGNCSTYCEMGIDVRSYAQKGENIVRSSCVGCGVCSAVCPRGVLKLENDSEKGRINSNEILLGNDVNLLDLLNTK
;
A
#
# COMPACT_ATOMS: atom_id res chain seq x y z
N MET A 1 -15.35 48.14 25.39
CA MET A 1 -16.23 47.08 24.85
C MET A 1 -15.86 46.89 23.39
N GLU A 2 -15.05 45.88 23.09
CA GLU A 2 -14.99 45.33 21.74
C GLU A 2 -14.93 43.83 21.92
N LYS A 3 -16.13 43.22 22.01
CA LYS A 3 -16.27 41.79 21.81
C LYS A 3 -15.77 41.54 20.39
N SER A 4 -14.57 41.00 20.26
CA SER A 4 -14.10 40.46 18.99
C SER A 4 -15.20 39.50 18.52
N THR A 5 -15.96 39.92 17.51
CA THR A 5 -16.90 39.06 16.82
C THR A 5 -16.09 37.87 16.32
N GLN A 6 -16.21 36.74 17.03
CA GLN A 6 -15.72 35.46 16.56
C GLN A 6 -16.34 35.27 15.19
N ASN A 7 -15.50 35.36 14.16
CA ASN A 7 -15.94 35.16 12.79
C ASN A 7 -16.44 33.71 12.70
N LEU A 8 -17.75 33.54 12.56
CA LEU A 8 -18.42 32.23 12.45
C LEU A 8 -18.15 31.56 11.09
N ALA A 9 -17.43 32.23 10.19
CA ALA A 9 -16.91 31.59 9.01
C ALA A 9 -15.93 30.48 9.43
N ILE A 10 -16.23 29.25 9.04
CA ILE A 10 -15.40 28.04 9.23
C ILE A 10 -13.96 28.22 8.68
N THR A 11 -13.71 29.29 7.91
CA THR A 11 -12.41 29.70 7.34
C THR A 11 -11.49 30.44 8.31
N ALA A 12 -11.97 30.96 9.44
CA ALA A 12 -11.14 31.59 10.46
C ALA A 12 -10.49 30.56 11.38
N THR A 13 -9.70 29.63 10.84
CA THR A 13 -8.86 28.78 11.69
C THR A 13 -7.77 29.65 12.29
N SER A 14 -7.89 29.99 13.58
CA SER A 14 -6.75 30.54 14.32
C SER A 14 -5.60 29.55 14.18
N THR A 15 -4.50 30.00 13.59
CA THR A 15 -3.26 29.22 13.41
C THR A 15 -2.53 28.95 14.74
N SER A 16 -3.09 29.37 15.87
CA SER A 16 -2.53 29.17 17.19
C SER A 16 -2.65 27.73 17.66
N ILE A 17 -1.50 27.12 17.97
CA ILE A 17 -1.39 25.77 18.54
C ILE A 17 -1.97 25.77 19.96
N ASN A 18 -2.90 24.87 20.25
CA ASN A 18 -3.51 24.77 21.58
C ASN A 18 -2.60 24.04 22.60
N GLY A 19 -2.92 24.13 23.89
CA GLY A 19 -2.11 23.53 24.96
C GLY A 19 -1.87 22.02 24.80
N LEU A 20 -2.91 21.27 24.42
CA LEU A 20 -2.78 19.83 24.15
C LEU A 20 -1.85 19.53 22.98
N GLN A 21 -1.93 20.31 21.89
CA GLN A 21 -1.02 20.16 20.76
C GLN A 21 0.41 20.50 21.16
N LYS A 22 0.65 21.52 22.00
CA LYS A 22 2.00 21.84 22.52
C LYS A 22 2.58 20.69 23.33
N ILE A 23 1.79 20.10 24.24
CA ILE A 23 2.18 18.93 25.03
C ILE A 23 2.49 17.74 24.11
N GLY A 24 1.60 17.46 23.15
CA GLY A 24 1.79 16.38 22.18
C GLY A 24 3.06 16.56 21.33
N LEU A 25 3.34 17.77 20.88
CA LEU A 25 4.58 18.10 20.17
C LEU A 25 5.80 17.93 21.06
N PHE A 26 5.77 18.43 22.30
CA PHE A 26 6.88 18.28 23.24
C PHE A 26 7.23 16.81 23.49
N LEU A 27 6.22 15.97 23.81
CA LEU A 27 6.41 14.52 24.00
C LEU A 27 6.90 13.83 22.73
N GLY A 28 6.32 14.16 21.57
CA GLY A 28 6.75 13.58 20.30
C GLY A 28 8.20 13.93 19.96
N PHE A 29 8.57 15.21 20.11
CA PHE A 29 9.93 15.68 19.84
C PHE A 29 10.94 15.19 20.88
N SER A 30 10.57 15.03 22.16
CA SER A 30 11.47 14.43 23.15
C SER A 30 11.82 12.98 22.80
N GLY A 31 10.83 12.20 22.35
CA GLY A 31 11.07 10.84 21.88
C GLY A 31 11.92 10.78 20.60
N LEU A 32 11.64 11.65 19.63
CA LEU A 32 12.44 11.78 18.40
C LEU A 32 13.87 12.25 18.67
N LEU A 33 14.06 13.14 19.66
CA LEU A 33 15.39 13.59 20.06
C LEU A 33 16.22 12.43 20.62
N VAL A 34 15.63 11.57 21.46
CA VAL A 34 16.31 10.36 21.95
C VAL A 34 16.70 9.43 20.79
N LEU A 35 15.82 9.22 19.80
CA LEU A 35 16.18 8.46 18.59
C LEU A 35 17.32 9.13 17.82
N ALA A 36 17.29 10.45 17.63
CA ALA A 36 18.35 11.16 16.94
C ALA A 36 19.70 11.06 17.69
N LEU A 37 19.68 11.13 19.02
CA LEU A 37 20.86 10.97 19.86
C LEU A 37 21.43 9.54 19.81
N SER A 38 20.60 8.53 19.55
CA SER A 38 21.06 7.13 19.40
C SER A 38 22.05 6.94 18.23
N PHE A 39 22.03 7.80 17.22
CA PHE A 39 23.00 7.76 16.12
C PHE A 39 24.44 8.09 16.56
N PHE A 40 24.61 8.77 17.70
CA PHE A 40 25.93 9.23 18.19
C PHE A 40 26.59 8.26 19.17
N ASN A 41 26.11 7.01 19.28
CA ASN A 41 26.74 5.96 20.12
C ASN A 41 26.91 6.34 21.60
N ILE A 42 25.96 7.10 22.15
CA ILE A 42 26.00 7.49 23.57
C ILE A 42 25.66 6.27 24.44
N GLU A 43 26.66 5.72 25.14
CA GLU A 43 26.50 4.49 25.95
C GLU A 43 25.35 4.58 26.96
N ALA A 44 25.15 5.75 27.58
CA ALA A 44 24.07 5.99 28.55
C ALA A 44 22.66 5.81 27.98
N LEU A 45 22.50 5.87 26.65
CA LEU A 45 21.22 5.65 25.98
C LEU A 45 20.96 4.18 25.65
N ASN A 46 21.98 3.31 25.70
CA ASN A 46 21.85 1.91 25.28
C ASN A 46 21.22 1.02 26.37
N ASN A 47 20.01 1.38 26.80
CA ASN A 47 19.22 0.64 27.78
C ASN A 47 17.75 0.59 27.35
N SER A 48 17.05 -0.47 27.73
CA SER A 48 15.63 -0.72 27.44
C SER A 48 14.73 0.42 27.90
N VAL A 49 15.11 1.14 28.96
CA VAL A 49 14.37 2.29 29.51
C VAL A 49 14.30 3.43 28.50
N TRP A 50 15.41 3.82 27.88
CA TRP A 50 15.45 4.94 26.93
C TRP A 50 14.75 4.60 25.62
N LEU A 51 14.89 3.37 25.14
CA LEU A 51 14.13 2.89 23.99
C LEU A 51 12.62 2.94 24.27
N THR A 52 12.19 2.37 25.40
CA THR A 52 10.78 2.37 25.80
C THR A 52 10.23 3.79 25.95
N PHE A 53 10.99 4.67 26.62
CA PHE A 53 10.65 6.09 26.74
C PHE A 53 10.49 6.75 25.38
N SER A 54 11.42 6.52 24.45
CA SER A 54 11.37 7.11 23.12
C SER A 54 10.13 6.66 22.33
N LEU A 55 9.90 5.34 22.21
CA LEU A 55 8.79 4.79 21.44
C LEU A 55 7.42 5.18 22.03
N LEU A 56 7.29 5.14 23.37
CA LEU A 56 6.08 5.58 24.07
C LEU A 56 5.85 7.08 23.91
N SER A 57 6.89 7.90 24.07
CA SER A 57 6.77 9.36 23.93
C SER A 57 6.34 9.77 22.53
N ILE A 58 6.85 9.10 21.49
CA ILE A 58 6.42 9.32 20.10
C ILE A 58 4.94 8.95 19.91
N THR A 59 4.53 7.77 20.41
CA THR A 59 3.16 7.27 20.23
C THR A 59 2.17 8.12 21.02
N VAL A 60 2.43 8.36 22.30
CA VAL A 60 1.59 9.19 23.17
C VAL A 60 1.56 10.63 22.66
N GLY A 61 2.70 11.20 22.27
CA GLY A 61 2.78 12.54 21.68
C GLY A 61 1.88 12.69 20.45
N CYS A 62 1.91 11.70 19.55
CA CYS A 62 1.03 11.66 18.38
C CYS A 62 -0.46 11.59 18.76
N ILE A 63 -0.83 10.78 19.75
CA ILE A 63 -2.23 10.62 20.21
C ILE A 63 -2.73 11.90 20.89
N VAL A 64 -1.92 12.48 21.78
CA VAL A 64 -2.25 13.74 22.49
C VAL A 64 -2.39 14.89 21.49
N TYR A 65 -1.47 15.00 20.52
CA TYR A 65 -1.57 15.97 19.44
C TYR A 65 -2.85 15.79 18.62
N ALA A 66 -3.18 14.54 18.26
CA ALA A 66 -4.40 14.23 17.52
C ALA A 66 -5.68 14.61 18.29
N LYS A 67 -5.73 14.33 19.60
CA LYS A 67 -6.84 14.75 20.47
C LYS A 67 -6.98 16.26 20.47
N GLY A 68 -5.88 16.98 20.66
CA GLY A 68 -5.87 18.45 20.58
C GLY A 68 -6.30 18.99 19.21
N LEU A 69 -6.02 18.28 18.11
CA LEU A 69 -6.36 18.70 16.76
C LEU A 69 -7.82 18.45 16.37
N TYR A 70 -8.41 17.35 16.82
CA TYR A 70 -9.69 16.86 16.31
C TYR A 70 -10.83 16.84 17.34
N ALA A 71 -10.58 16.91 18.66
CA ALA A 71 -11.62 16.76 19.70
C ALA A 71 -12.84 17.68 19.51
N ASN A 72 -12.60 18.96 19.23
CA ASN A 72 -13.67 19.95 19.12
C ASN A 72 -14.15 20.16 17.68
N ARG A 73 -13.75 19.29 16.74
CA ARG A 73 -14.21 19.41 15.35
C ARG A 73 -15.62 18.81 15.21
N PRO A 74 -16.52 19.48 14.48
CA PRO A 74 -17.83 18.95 14.17
C PRO A 74 -17.73 17.70 13.28
N GLU A 75 -18.78 16.90 13.29
CA GLU A 75 -18.94 15.79 12.37
C GLU A 75 -19.07 16.29 10.92
N GLY A 76 -18.56 15.53 9.96
CA GLY A 76 -18.67 15.83 8.54
C GLY A 76 -17.45 16.57 7.99
N ILE A 77 -17.69 17.50 7.06
CA ILE A 77 -16.64 18.06 6.21
C ILE A 77 -15.85 19.12 6.95
N SER A 78 -14.54 18.90 7.02
CA SER A 78 -13.60 19.86 7.54
C SER A 78 -12.82 20.54 6.40
N ASN A 79 -13.09 21.82 6.14
CA ASN A 79 -12.28 22.66 5.25
C ASN A 79 -11.10 23.26 6.03
N THR A 80 -10.05 22.47 6.21
CA THR A 80 -8.96 22.82 7.16
C THR A 80 -7.80 23.55 6.51
N GLY A 81 -8.05 24.26 5.40
CA GLY A 81 -7.01 25.03 4.71
C GLY A 81 -5.78 24.20 4.31
N VAL A 82 -5.95 22.91 3.96
CA VAL A 82 -4.83 21.97 3.74
C VAL A 82 -3.86 22.45 2.65
N PHE A 83 -4.33 23.27 1.71
CA PHE A 83 -3.52 23.87 0.65
C PHE A 83 -2.64 25.03 1.12
N PHE A 84 -2.85 25.58 2.32
CA PHE A 84 -2.13 26.75 2.82
C PHE A 84 -0.98 26.40 3.78
N SER A 85 -0.85 25.14 4.18
CA SER A 85 0.24 24.71 5.07
C SER A 85 1.49 24.32 4.27
N SER A 86 2.65 24.84 4.68
CA SER A 86 3.97 24.47 4.13
C SER A 86 4.25 22.96 4.21
N LEU A 87 3.68 22.28 5.21
CA LEU A 87 3.80 20.83 5.36
C LEU A 87 2.99 20.08 4.29
N SER A 88 1.72 20.43 4.06
CA SER A 88 0.79 19.64 3.23
C SER A 88 0.67 20.12 1.77
N PHE A 89 1.31 21.22 1.40
CA PHE A 89 1.24 21.78 0.04
C PHE A 89 2.61 22.11 -0.56
N ARG A 90 3.47 21.09 -0.72
CA ARG A 90 4.77 21.19 -1.45
C ARG A 90 5.65 22.37 -1.00
N GLY A 91 5.51 22.83 0.24
CA GLY A 91 6.32 23.90 0.82
C GLY A 91 7.70 23.39 1.25
N THR A 92 8.50 24.28 1.81
CA THR A 92 9.88 23.96 2.25
C THR A 92 9.92 22.80 3.26
N VAL A 93 8.97 22.77 4.21
CA VAL A 93 8.87 21.71 5.22
C VAL A 93 8.49 20.37 4.57
N ALA A 94 7.60 20.39 3.57
CA ALA A 94 7.24 19.19 2.81
C ALA A 94 8.45 18.59 2.11
N TRP A 95 9.26 19.42 1.44
CA TRP A 95 10.49 18.99 0.76
C TRP A 95 11.54 18.45 1.73
N LEU A 96 11.77 19.14 2.86
CA LEU A 96 12.69 18.69 3.89
C LEU A 96 12.32 17.28 4.40
N ILE A 97 11.04 17.07 4.72
CA ILE A 97 10.55 15.75 5.17
C ILE A 97 10.70 14.70 4.07
N GLY A 98 10.39 15.05 2.82
CA GLY A 98 10.57 14.15 1.68
C GLY A 98 12.02 13.72 1.50
N ILE A 99 12.98 14.65 1.65
CA ILE A 99 14.42 14.39 1.59
C ILE A 99 14.86 13.50 2.77
N ILE A 100 14.43 13.81 4.00
CA ILE A 100 14.78 13.02 5.19
C ILE A 100 14.25 11.59 5.08
N LEU A 101 12.98 11.41 4.68
CA LEU A 101 12.39 10.08 4.49
C LEU A 101 13.10 9.32 3.37
N THR A 102 13.39 9.99 2.25
CA THR A 102 14.15 9.40 1.14
C THR A 102 15.54 8.95 1.60
N ALA A 103 16.28 9.82 2.29
CA ALA A 103 17.60 9.52 2.83
C ALA A 103 17.56 8.34 3.80
N PHE A 104 16.57 8.30 4.70
CA PHE A 104 16.39 7.17 5.62
C PHE A 104 16.22 5.84 4.87
N TYR A 105 15.37 5.79 3.84
CA TYR A 105 15.22 4.59 3.00
C TYR A 105 16.49 4.26 2.20
N VAL A 106 17.24 5.28 1.75
CA VAL A 106 18.54 5.07 1.10
C VAL A 106 19.54 4.41 2.06
N PHE A 107 19.63 4.88 3.30
CA PHE A 107 20.48 4.25 4.31
C PHE A 107 20.00 2.85 4.67
N LEU A 108 18.68 2.65 4.80
CA LEU A 108 18.10 1.36 5.17
C LEU A 108 18.44 0.24 4.17
N TYR A 109 18.35 0.52 2.88
CA TYR A 109 18.50 -0.50 1.84
C TYR A 109 19.94 -0.66 1.34
N TRP A 110 20.70 0.42 1.21
CA TRP A 110 22.02 0.38 0.55
C TRP A 110 23.19 0.60 1.50
N PHE A 111 22.97 1.29 2.62
CA PHE A 111 24.03 1.71 3.52
C PHE A 111 23.68 1.43 4.99
N PRO A 112 23.28 0.19 5.35
CA PRO A 112 22.81 -0.12 6.70
C PRO A 112 23.91 0.01 7.76
N GLU A 113 25.18 -0.02 7.36
CA GLU A 113 26.34 0.25 8.22
C GLU A 113 26.27 1.64 8.86
N TYR A 114 25.77 2.65 8.13
CA TYR A 114 25.61 4.00 8.66
C TYR A 114 24.45 4.14 9.65
N LEU A 115 23.54 3.15 9.68
CA LEU A 115 22.55 3.00 10.75
C LEU A 115 23.15 2.26 11.96
N GLY A 116 24.35 1.70 11.82
CA GLY A 116 25.07 0.98 12.86
C GLY A 116 24.87 -0.53 12.83
N LEU A 117 24.48 -1.11 11.68
CA LEU A 117 24.48 -2.57 11.52
C LEU A 117 25.92 -3.10 11.55
N GLY A 118 26.22 -4.03 12.47
CA GLY A 118 27.51 -4.71 12.51
C GLY A 118 27.68 -5.68 11.33
N GLN A 119 28.83 -5.62 10.65
CA GLN A 119 29.21 -6.58 9.60
C GLN A 119 30.31 -7.53 10.07
N ASN A 120 30.36 -8.74 9.51
CA ASN A 120 31.43 -9.72 9.73
C ASN A 120 31.68 -10.07 11.22
N GLY A 121 30.61 -10.14 12.02
CA GLY A 121 30.70 -10.45 13.45
C GLY A 121 31.02 -9.25 14.35
N ALA A 122 31.12 -8.04 13.80
CA ALA A 122 31.17 -6.82 14.59
C ALA A 122 29.86 -6.62 15.36
N SER A 123 29.94 -6.02 16.55
CA SER A 123 28.77 -5.65 17.33
C SER A 123 28.01 -4.51 16.66
N ASN A 124 26.68 -4.50 16.83
CA ASN A 124 25.85 -3.39 16.40
C ASN A 124 26.26 -2.10 17.12
N THR A 125 26.08 -0.98 16.42
CA THR A 125 26.25 0.38 16.95
C THR A 125 25.02 1.22 16.59
N GLY A 126 25.00 2.47 17.03
CA GLY A 126 24.08 3.50 16.61
C GLY A 126 22.63 3.18 16.93
N ILE A 127 21.76 3.51 15.96
CA ILE A 127 20.32 3.24 16.08
C ILE A 127 20.01 1.73 16.03
N VAL A 128 20.82 0.90 15.38
CA VAL A 128 20.58 -0.55 15.37
C VAL A 128 20.83 -1.14 16.76
N ALA A 129 21.95 -0.81 17.41
CA ALA A 129 22.24 -1.24 18.78
C ALA A 129 21.18 -0.80 19.78
N PHE A 130 20.66 0.42 19.60
CA PHE A 130 19.60 0.96 20.47
C PHE A 130 18.33 0.10 20.48
N PHE A 131 18.06 -0.69 19.44
CA PHE A 131 16.92 -1.61 19.35
C PHE A 131 17.25 -3.05 19.77
N ASP A 132 18.52 -3.39 20.06
CA ASP A 132 18.92 -4.73 20.49
C ASP A 132 18.12 -5.24 21.70
N PRO A 133 17.86 -4.46 22.77
CA PRO A 133 17.09 -4.95 23.92
C PRO A 133 15.69 -5.43 23.55
N LEU A 134 15.02 -4.73 22.62
CA LEU A 134 13.67 -5.09 22.17
C LEU A 134 13.70 -6.28 21.21
N SER A 135 14.70 -6.36 20.33
CA SER A 135 14.88 -7.49 19.42
C SER A 135 15.12 -8.77 20.21
N LEU A 136 16.11 -8.76 21.10
CA LEU A 136 16.44 -9.90 21.97
C LEU A 136 15.22 -10.35 22.79
N PHE A 137 14.40 -9.41 23.27
CA PHE A 137 13.17 -9.73 23.96
C PHE A 137 12.13 -10.45 23.07
N LEU A 138 11.91 -9.97 21.84
CA LEU A 138 10.87 -10.49 20.95
C LEU A 138 11.28 -11.74 20.17
N ASN A 139 12.45 -11.71 19.53
CA ASN A 139 12.91 -12.73 18.59
C ASN A 139 14.14 -13.53 19.04
N GLY A 140 14.79 -13.13 20.15
CA GLY A 140 15.99 -13.79 20.68
C GLY A 140 17.30 -13.50 19.93
N ASN A 141 17.26 -12.65 18.91
CA ASN A 141 18.38 -12.27 18.06
C ASN A 141 18.73 -10.78 18.21
N VAL A 142 19.96 -10.42 17.89
CA VAL A 142 20.38 -9.01 17.77
C VAL A 142 19.55 -8.28 16.71
N ALA A 143 19.34 -6.97 16.89
CA ALA A 143 18.50 -6.20 15.98
C ALA A 143 19.12 -6.13 14.58
N SER A 144 18.26 -6.25 13.57
CA SER A 144 18.60 -5.95 12.18
C SER A 144 18.03 -4.59 11.78
N GLN A 145 18.54 -4.02 10.69
CA GLN A 145 17.97 -2.81 10.08
C GLN A 145 16.47 -2.97 9.77
N TRP A 146 16.03 -4.18 9.39
CA TRP A 146 14.62 -4.48 9.14
C TRP A 146 13.78 -4.51 10.42
N PHE A 147 14.36 -4.93 11.54
CA PHE A 147 13.69 -4.90 12.83
C PHE A 147 13.49 -3.46 13.32
N VAL A 148 14.50 -2.60 13.17
CA VAL A 148 14.40 -1.15 13.46
C VAL A 148 13.29 -0.53 12.62
N TYR A 149 13.33 -0.77 11.30
CA TYR A 149 12.29 -0.28 10.38
C TYR A 149 10.90 -0.79 10.76
N GLY A 150 10.76 -2.10 11.01
CA GLY A 150 9.49 -2.73 11.40
C GLY A 150 8.92 -2.12 12.68
N THR A 151 9.76 -1.86 13.68
CA THR A 151 9.34 -1.25 14.95
C THR A 151 8.90 0.21 14.75
N LEU A 152 9.70 1.02 14.06
CA LEU A 152 9.37 2.43 13.76
C LEU A 152 8.11 2.53 12.91
N TYR A 153 7.95 1.64 11.93
CA TYR A 153 6.76 1.50 11.11
C TYR A 153 5.53 1.18 11.97
N CYS A 154 5.63 0.22 12.89
CA CYS A 154 4.56 -0.15 13.82
C CYS A 154 4.13 1.01 14.71
N VAL A 155 5.09 1.76 15.26
CA VAL A 155 4.84 2.99 16.03
C VAL A 155 4.11 4.04 15.18
N ALA A 156 4.56 4.26 13.95
CA ALA A 156 3.92 5.21 13.03
C ALA A 156 2.48 4.78 12.69
N ILE A 157 2.25 3.51 12.35
CA ILE A 157 0.92 2.97 12.04
C ILE A 157 -0.01 3.07 13.25
N LEU A 158 0.46 2.77 14.46
CA LEU A 158 -0.34 2.85 15.68
C LEU A 158 -0.70 4.30 16.00
N GLY A 159 0.29 5.19 16.13
CA GLY A 159 0.07 6.59 16.50
C GLY A 159 -0.75 7.36 15.45
N LEU A 160 -0.38 7.24 14.18
CA LEU A 160 -1.05 7.95 13.07
C LEU A 160 -2.36 7.25 12.66
N GLY A 161 -2.49 5.96 12.91
CA GLY A 161 -3.75 5.23 12.79
C GLY A 161 -4.78 5.68 13.83
N ILE A 162 -4.39 5.81 15.09
CA ILE A 162 -5.26 6.38 16.14
C ILE A 162 -5.64 7.83 15.80
N LYS A 163 -4.68 8.65 15.31
CA LYS A 163 -4.99 9.99 14.78
C LYS A 163 -6.06 9.93 13.69
N PHE A 164 -5.94 9.03 12.73
CA PHE A 164 -6.90 8.87 11.64
C PHE A 164 -8.28 8.43 12.15
N MET A 165 -8.33 7.48 13.09
CA MET A 165 -9.57 7.05 13.74
C MET A 165 -10.24 8.20 14.48
N TYR A 166 -9.48 9.05 15.16
CA TYR A 166 -10.01 10.22 15.86
C TYR A 166 -10.56 11.29 14.90
N LYS A 167 -9.90 11.48 13.75
CA LYS A 167 -10.36 12.36 12.66
C LYS A 167 -11.69 11.89 12.07
N TYR A 168 -11.87 10.58 11.87
CA TYR A 168 -13.07 9.99 11.28
C TYR A 168 -13.94 9.21 12.30
N ARG A 169 -13.94 9.64 13.56
CA ARG A 169 -14.60 8.92 14.68
C ARG A 169 -16.10 8.67 14.51
N HIS A 170 -16.75 9.45 13.65
CA HIS A 170 -18.17 9.33 13.35
C HIS A 170 -18.46 8.36 12.19
N ASN A 171 -17.44 7.89 11.48
CA ASN A 171 -17.59 6.98 10.34
C ASN A 171 -17.15 5.56 10.70
N LYS A 172 -18.12 4.66 10.94
CA LYS A 172 -17.89 3.25 11.31
C LYS A 172 -16.98 2.53 10.31
N TYR A 173 -17.15 2.75 9.00
CA TYR A 173 -16.32 2.12 7.98
C TYR A 173 -14.84 2.51 8.14
N GLN A 174 -14.57 3.79 8.39
CA GLN A 174 -13.20 4.27 8.60
C GLN A 174 -12.57 3.68 9.87
N LEU A 175 -13.35 3.56 10.95
CA LEU A 175 -12.88 2.96 12.20
C LEU A 175 -12.50 1.47 12.03
N PHE A 176 -13.40 0.66 11.45
CA PHE A 176 -13.12 -0.77 11.24
C PHE A 176 -11.94 -0.99 10.29
N ARG A 177 -11.89 -0.20 9.22
CA ARG A 177 -10.82 -0.26 8.23
C ARG A 177 -9.46 0.05 8.84
N THR A 178 -9.34 1.14 9.58
CA THR A 178 -8.06 1.53 10.22
C THR A 178 -7.69 0.55 11.32
N GLY A 179 -8.67 0.06 12.10
CA GLY A 179 -8.45 -1.00 13.09
C GLY A 179 -7.90 -2.28 12.45
N SER A 180 -8.48 -2.72 11.32
CA SER A 180 -7.97 -3.86 10.54
C SER A 180 -6.53 -3.65 10.10
N VAL A 181 -6.20 -2.48 9.54
CA VAL A 181 -4.83 -2.17 9.11
C VAL A 181 -3.85 -2.27 10.27
N ILE A 182 -4.17 -1.66 11.42
CA ILE A 182 -3.31 -1.72 12.62
C ILE A 182 -3.13 -3.17 13.06
N PHE A 183 -4.22 -3.95 13.10
CA PHE A 183 -4.18 -5.36 13.48
C PHE A 183 -3.29 -6.20 12.56
N PHE A 184 -3.41 -6.06 11.24
CA PHE A 184 -2.59 -6.82 10.29
C PHE A 184 -1.12 -6.37 10.29
N GLN A 185 -0.84 -5.08 10.50
CA GLN A 185 0.55 -4.60 10.57
C GLN A 185 1.23 -5.02 11.87
N LEU A 186 0.60 -4.79 13.03
CA LEU A 186 1.19 -5.13 14.32
C LEU A 186 1.17 -6.64 14.56
N GLY A 187 0.02 -7.29 14.33
CA GLY A 187 -0.17 -8.70 14.60
C GLY A 187 0.55 -9.58 13.59
N PHE A 188 0.11 -9.54 12.32
CA PHE A 188 0.59 -10.49 11.29
C PHE A 188 1.95 -10.11 10.69
N ALA A 189 2.24 -8.82 10.49
CA ALA A 189 3.47 -8.39 9.81
C ALA A 189 4.69 -8.33 10.75
N PHE A 190 4.47 -8.05 12.03
CA PHE A 190 5.54 -7.74 12.98
C PHE A 190 5.57 -8.72 14.15
N LEU A 191 4.55 -8.76 15.01
CA LEU A 191 4.58 -9.58 16.22
C LEU A 191 4.64 -11.08 15.92
N LEU A 192 3.79 -11.57 15.01
CA LEU A 192 3.72 -13.00 14.68
C LEU A 192 5.07 -13.54 14.18
N PRO A 193 5.72 -12.98 13.13
CA PRO A 193 7.04 -13.46 12.72
C PRO A 193 8.12 -13.34 13.78
N GLU A 194 8.15 -12.24 14.53
CA GLU A 194 9.22 -12.04 15.52
C GLU A 194 9.07 -13.01 16.70
N ILE A 195 7.83 -13.31 17.14
CA ILE A 195 7.57 -14.34 18.15
C ILE A 195 7.86 -15.75 17.60
N LEU A 196 7.45 -16.04 16.37
CA LEU A 196 7.71 -17.34 15.74
C LEU A 196 9.20 -17.62 15.59
N ALA A 197 10.01 -16.60 15.31
CA ALA A 197 11.47 -16.71 15.25
C ALA A 197 12.07 -17.10 16.60
N LYS A 198 11.53 -16.58 17.72
CA LYS A 198 11.97 -16.98 19.07
C LYS A 198 11.57 -18.40 19.43
N LEU A 199 10.40 -18.86 18.97
CA LEU A 199 9.89 -20.20 19.25
C LEU A 199 10.60 -21.31 18.44
N ASN A 200 11.16 -20.98 17.27
CA ASN A 200 11.83 -21.94 16.38
C ASN A 200 13.23 -21.43 15.97
N PRO A 201 14.19 -21.35 16.90
CA PRO A 201 15.51 -20.77 16.64
C PRO A 201 16.39 -21.60 15.69
N SER A 202 16.10 -22.90 15.51
CA SER A 202 16.85 -23.81 14.64
C SER A 202 16.45 -23.72 13.17
N ASP A 203 15.26 -23.20 12.88
CA ASP A 203 14.67 -23.29 11.55
C ASP A 203 14.76 -21.93 10.86
N ALA A 204 15.42 -21.88 9.70
CA ALA A 204 15.63 -20.68 8.91
C ALA A 204 14.32 -20.19 8.27
N TYR A 205 13.38 -19.65 9.05
CA TYR A 205 12.09 -19.17 8.54
C TYR A 205 12.19 -17.75 7.99
N TYR A 206 12.12 -17.62 6.66
CA TYR A 206 12.21 -16.32 5.99
C TYR A 206 10.99 -15.91 5.16
N ALA A 207 9.81 -16.46 5.42
CA ALA A 207 8.54 -15.84 5.03
C ALA A 207 7.88 -15.20 6.26
N LYS A 208 8.45 -14.08 6.71
CA LYS A 208 8.00 -13.39 7.93
C LYS A 208 6.55 -12.87 7.83
N ASP A 209 6.03 -12.64 6.64
CA ASP A 209 4.73 -11.95 6.51
C ASP A 209 3.73 -12.76 5.67
N LEU A 210 2.83 -13.47 6.37
CA LEU A 210 1.72 -14.24 5.80
C LEU A 210 0.81 -13.40 4.89
N LYS A 211 0.79 -12.08 5.05
CA LYS A 211 -0.05 -11.21 4.23
C LYS A 211 0.64 -10.75 2.95
N ASN A 212 1.96 -10.93 2.81
CA ASN A 212 2.69 -10.48 1.64
C ASN A 212 2.51 -11.46 0.48
N MET A 213 1.77 -11.01 -0.52
CA MET A 213 1.38 -11.80 -1.69
C MET A 213 2.25 -11.49 -2.91
N TRP A 214 2.57 -12.49 -3.73
CA TRP A 214 3.16 -12.27 -5.06
C TRP A 214 2.13 -11.60 -6.02
N PRO A 215 2.53 -10.71 -6.94
CA PRO A 215 3.89 -10.29 -7.29
C PRO A 215 4.43 -9.12 -6.46
N LEU A 216 3.75 -8.70 -5.39
CA LEU A 216 4.31 -7.68 -4.48
C LEU A 216 5.52 -8.24 -3.72
N ASN A 217 5.42 -9.48 -3.25
CA ASN A 217 6.55 -10.24 -2.75
C ASN A 217 7.35 -10.82 -3.92
N TYR A 218 8.38 -10.10 -4.36
CA TYR A 218 9.14 -10.45 -5.55
C TYR A 218 10.15 -11.58 -5.35
N TYR A 219 10.58 -11.83 -4.12
CA TYR A 219 11.53 -12.89 -3.74
C TYR A 219 10.83 -14.20 -3.34
N PHE A 220 9.49 -14.25 -3.40
CA PHE A 220 8.71 -15.42 -2.99
C PHE A 220 9.13 -16.71 -3.69
N PHE A 221 9.57 -16.62 -4.94
CA PHE A 221 10.02 -17.77 -5.74
C PHE A 221 11.55 -17.88 -5.85
N ASP A 222 12.30 -17.11 -5.05
CA ASP A 222 13.75 -17.24 -5.02
C ASP A 222 14.17 -18.59 -4.43
N GLU A 223 15.25 -19.15 -4.95
CA GLU A 223 15.77 -20.47 -4.56
C GLU A 223 16.00 -20.58 -3.05
N TRP A 224 16.66 -19.60 -2.45
CA TRP A 224 16.93 -19.58 -1.01
C TRP A 224 15.62 -19.56 -0.19
N HIS A 225 14.62 -18.80 -0.65
CA HIS A 225 13.36 -18.61 0.07
C HIS A 225 12.48 -19.87 0.01
N VAL A 226 12.38 -20.47 -1.19
CA VAL A 226 11.66 -21.73 -1.40
C VAL A 226 12.35 -22.88 -0.66
N ASN A 227 13.67 -23.01 -0.76
CA ASN A 227 14.41 -24.04 -0.06
C ASN A 227 14.23 -23.95 1.46
N ASN A 228 14.26 -22.73 2.02
CA ASN A 228 14.00 -22.50 3.44
C ASN A 228 12.59 -22.92 3.87
N MET A 229 11.57 -22.62 3.07
CA MET A 229 10.20 -23.08 3.37
C MET A 229 10.04 -24.59 3.25
N LEU A 230 10.73 -25.23 2.29
CA LEU A 230 10.72 -26.68 2.15
C LEU A 230 11.49 -27.37 3.28
N GLN A 231 12.57 -26.77 3.77
CA GLN A 231 13.40 -27.31 4.85
C GLN A 231 12.85 -27.00 6.24
N GLY A 232 11.97 -26.01 6.40
CA GLY A 232 11.35 -25.66 7.68
C GLY A 232 10.40 -26.72 8.25
N GLY A 233 10.10 -27.81 7.53
CA GLY A 233 9.14 -28.82 7.98
C GLY A 233 7.68 -28.36 7.82
N ASN A 234 6.79 -28.77 8.73
CA ASN A 234 5.34 -28.59 8.56
C ASN A 234 4.91 -27.11 8.48
N LEU A 235 5.51 -26.25 9.31
CA LEU A 235 5.18 -24.83 9.32
C LEU A 235 5.70 -24.14 8.04
N GLY A 236 6.85 -24.56 7.49
CA GLY A 236 7.41 -24.05 6.24
C GLY A 236 6.55 -24.41 5.04
N MET A 237 6.09 -25.65 4.99
CA MET A 237 5.14 -26.11 3.98
C MET A 237 3.80 -25.37 4.09
N PHE A 238 3.30 -25.13 5.31
CA PHE A 238 2.11 -24.31 5.52
C PHE A 238 2.29 -22.88 4.97
N MET A 239 3.43 -22.23 5.23
CA MET A 239 3.73 -20.89 4.72
C MET A 239 3.74 -20.86 3.19
N LEU A 240 4.40 -21.82 2.53
CA LEU A 240 4.43 -21.93 1.08
C LEU A 240 3.03 -22.13 0.48
N LEU A 241 2.26 -23.09 1.01
CA LEU A 241 0.91 -23.37 0.54
C LEU A 241 -0.04 -22.19 0.80
N SER A 242 0.09 -21.52 1.94
CA SER A 242 -0.71 -20.34 2.27
C SER A 242 -0.40 -19.17 1.33
N GLY A 243 0.86 -18.95 0.96
CA GLY A 243 1.26 -17.92 -0.01
C GLY A 243 0.69 -18.18 -1.41
N LEU A 244 0.74 -19.43 -1.88
CA LEU A 244 0.13 -19.84 -3.15
C LEU A 244 -1.40 -19.72 -3.11
N ALA A 245 -2.03 -20.20 -2.04
CA ALA A 245 -3.48 -20.08 -1.83
C ALA A 245 -3.91 -18.60 -1.77
N LEU A 246 -3.10 -17.72 -1.17
CA LEU A 246 -3.39 -16.30 -1.09
C LEU A 246 -3.57 -15.68 -2.48
N ILE A 247 -2.72 -16.06 -3.43
CA ILE A 247 -2.72 -15.53 -4.80
C ILE A 247 -3.85 -16.13 -5.64
N PHE A 248 -3.96 -17.45 -5.67
CA PHE A 248 -4.80 -18.16 -6.65
C PHE A 248 -6.21 -18.46 -6.15
N ILE A 249 -6.44 -18.41 -4.84
CA ILE A 249 -7.72 -18.80 -4.23
C ILE A 249 -8.30 -17.65 -3.41
N ILE A 250 -7.62 -17.25 -2.33
CA ILE A 250 -8.14 -16.28 -1.35
C ILE A 250 -8.33 -14.91 -1.99
N SER A 251 -7.32 -14.39 -2.69
CA SER A 251 -7.39 -13.07 -3.32
C SER A 251 -8.49 -12.98 -4.38
N PRO A 252 -8.65 -13.98 -5.28
CA PRO A 252 -9.79 -14.03 -6.17
C PRO A 252 -11.14 -14.01 -5.46
N ILE A 253 -11.33 -14.85 -4.44
CA ILE A 253 -12.59 -14.92 -3.69
C ILE A 253 -12.89 -13.61 -2.96
N LEU A 254 -11.91 -13.07 -2.21
CA LEU A 254 -12.11 -11.84 -1.45
C LEU A 254 -12.31 -10.62 -2.34
N THR A 255 -11.62 -10.55 -3.48
CA THR A 255 -11.79 -9.44 -4.43
C THR A 255 -13.13 -9.52 -5.15
N TYR A 256 -13.68 -10.71 -5.38
CA TYR A 256 -15.06 -10.86 -5.86
C TYR A 256 -16.07 -10.20 -4.89
N PHE A 257 -16.00 -10.54 -3.60
CA PHE A 257 -16.96 -10.01 -2.62
C PHE A 257 -16.71 -8.57 -2.20
N TYR A 258 -15.45 -8.17 -2.02
CA TYR A 258 -15.11 -6.89 -1.40
C TYR A 258 -14.45 -5.91 -2.37
N GLY A 259 -14.08 -6.32 -3.57
CA GLY A 259 -13.20 -5.53 -4.45
C GLY A 259 -11.79 -5.47 -3.88
N LYS A 260 -10.91 -4.67 -4.47
CA LYS A 260 -9.50 -4.61 -4.04
C LYS A 260 -9.28 -3.96 -2.67
N ARG A 261 -10.34 -3.48 -2.01
CA ARG A 261 -10.27 -2.81 -0.70
C ARG A 261 -9.84 -3.74 0.42
N TRP A 262 -10.16 -5.04 0.35
CA TRP A 262 -9.74 -6.01 1.38
C TRP A 262 -8.22 -6.02 1.52
N TYR A 263 -7.49 -6.03 0.40
CA TYR A 263 -6.03 -6.00 0.44
C TYR A 263 -5.52 -4.57 0.53
N CYS A 264 -5.77 -3.75 -0.48
CA CYS A 264 -5.14 -2.43 -0.63
C CYS A 264 -5.53 -1.40 0.45
N SER A 265 -6.62 -1.65 1.19
CA SER A 265 -7.13 -0.74 2.22
C SER A 265 -7.22 -1.37 3.61
N TRP A 266 -7.41 -2.68 3.75
CA TRP A 266 -7.60 -3.31 5.07
C TRP A 266 -6.38 -4.11 5.58
N VAL A 267 -5.49 -4.57 4.68
CA VAL A 267 -4.40 -5.51 5.02
C VAL A 267 -3.01 -5.02 4.57
N CYS A 268 -2.90 -4.40 3.40
CA CYS A 268 -1.62 -4.08 2.77
C CYS A 268 -0.82 -3.04 3.57
N GLY A 269 0.47 -3.31 3.82
CA GLY A 269 1.34 -2.41 4.58
C GLY A 269 1.60 -1.06 3.88
N CYS A 270 1.80 -1.08 2.56
CA CYS A 270 1.91 0.17 1.79
C CYS A 270 0.61 0.98 1.87
N GLY A 271 -0.54 0.30 1.86
CA GLY A 271 -1.84 0.92 2.06
C GLY A 271 -1.98 1.52 3.46
N GLY A 272 -1.52 0.81 4.50
CA GLY A 272 -1.58 1.29 5.86
C GLY A 272 -0.82 2.61 6.07
N LEU A 273 0.40 2.71 5.53
CA LEU A 273 1.19 3.92 5.63
C LEU A 273 0.58 5.08 4.82
N ALA A 274 0.08 4.79 3.62
CA ALA A 274 -0.61 5.76 2.77
C ALA A 274 -1.88 6.33 3.43
N GLU A 275 -2.63 5.49 4.13
CA GLU A 275 -3.90 5.87 4.75
C GLU A 275 -3.73 6.60 6.08
N THR A 276 -2.62 6.34 6.78
CA THR A 276 -2.30 6.93 8.09
C THR A 276 -1.35 8.11 7.92
N ALA A 277 -0.05 7.87 7.80
CA ALA A 277 0.99 8.89 7.64
C ALA A 277 0.75 9.76 6.39
N GLY A 278 0.30 9.13 5.32
CA GLY A 278 0.01 9.80 4.06
C GLY A 278 -1.28 10.65 4.05
N ASP A 279 -2.20 10.50 5.01
CA ASP A 279 -3.53 11.16 4.97
C ASP A 279 -3.47 12.68 4.74
N SER A 280 -2.43 13.34 5.26
CA SER A 280 -2.20 14.78 5.12
C SER A 280 -1.91 15.23 3.68
N PHE A 281 -1.61 14.31 2.76
CA PHE A 281 -1.15 14.59 1.40
C PHE A 281 -2.10 14.12 0.29
N ARG A 282 -3.30 13.62 0.63
CA ARG A 282 -4.27 13.06 -0.34
C ARG A 282 -4.60 14.00 -1.50
N GLN A 283 -4.70 15.29 -1.20
CA GLN A 283 -5.02 16.35 -2.15
C GLN A 283 -4.00 16.47 -3.29
N LEU A 284 -2.74 16.08 -3.05
CA LEU A 284 -1.65 16.21 -4.00
C LEU A 284 -1.71 15.18 -5.14
N SER A 285 -2.50 14.12 -4.99
CA SER A 285 -2.68 13.10 -6.03
C SER A 285 -3.24 13.75 -7.30
N SER A 286 -2.43 13.83 -8.36
CA SER A 286 -2.79 14.56 -9.59
C SER A 286 -3.99 13.93 -10.31
N LYS A 287 -4.92 14.78 -10.76
CA LYS A 287 -6.09 14.43 -11.57
C LYS A 287 -5.88 14.73 -13.06
N LYS A 288 -4.68 15.21 -13.44
CA LYS A 288 -4.35 15.55 -14.83
C LYS A 288 -4.38 14.29 -15.69
N VAL A 289 -4.91 14.40 -16.91
CA VAL A 289 -4.96 13.30 -17.88
C VAL A 289 -3.56 12.76 -18.20
N SER A 290 -2.54 13.62 -18.27
CA SER A 290 -1.14 13.19 -18.48
C SER A 290 -0.64 12.28 -17.37
N ALA A 291 -0.93 12.61 -16.11
CA ALA A 291 -0.57 11.78 -14.96
C ALA A 291 -1.29 10.42 -15.01
N TRP A 292 -2.55 10.38 -15.44
CA TRP A 292 -3.30 9.13 -15.61
C TRP A 292 -2.78 8.26 -16.76
N LYS A 293 -2.30 8.87 -17.85
CA LYS A 293 -1.69 8.13 -18.96
C LYS A 293 -0.35 7.52 -18.50
N PHE A 294 0.46 8.31 -17.79
CA PHE A 294 1.74 7.85 -17.24
C PHE A 294 1.56 6.73 -16.20
N GLU A 295 0.62 6.90 -15.26
CA GLU A 295 0.21 5.89 -14.28
C GLU A 295 -0.08 4.54 -14.93
N ARG A 296 -0.95 4.56 -15.95
CA ARG A 296 -1.38 3.34 -16.64
C ARG A 296 -0.22 2.67 -17.37
N TRP A 297 0.64 3.43 -18.03
CA TRP A 297 1.79 2.85 -18.71
C TRP A 297 2.79 2.23 -17.72
N LEU A 298 3.15 2.96 -16.67
CA LEU A 298 4.20 2.56 -15.73
C LEU A 298 3.79 1.33 -14.90
N ILE A 299 2.56 1.29 -14.38
CA ILE A 299 2.10 0.16 -13.55
C ILE A 299 2.06 -1.15 -14.36
N HIS A 300 1.67 -1.07 -15.63
CA HIS A 300 1.60 -2.21 -16.53
C HIS A 300 2.99 -2.68 -17.00
N LEU A 301 3.92 -1.75 -17.21
CA LEU A 301 5.31 -2.07 -17.48
C LEU A 301 5.92 -2.84 -16.29
N ILE A 302 5.71 -2.36 -15.07
CA ILE A 302 6.23 -3.01 -13.86
C ILE A 302 5.57 -4.38 -13.65
N LEU A 303 4.28 -4.53 -13.96
CA LEU A 303 3.61 -5.83 -13.94
C LEU A 303 4.25 -6.82 -14.92
N VAL A 304 4.45 -6.42 -16.19
CA VAL A 304 5.10 -7.26 -17.21
C VAL A 304 6.48 -7.68 -16.74
N PHE A 305 7.27 -6.71 -16.30
CA PHE A 305 8.64 -6.96 -15.85
C PHE A 305 8.68 -7.87 -14.61
N SER A 306 7.87 -7.63 -13.58
CA SER A 306 7.81 -8.47 -12.36
C SER A 306 7.38 -9.90 -12.67
N PHE A 307 6.41 -10.08 -13.57
CA PHE A 307 5.98 -11.42 -13.99
C PHE A 307 7.06 -12.14 -14.78
N VAL A 308 7.63 -11.49 -15.80
CA VAL A 308 8.71 -12.08 -16.64
C VAL A 308 9.92 -12.45 -15.78
N MET A 309 10.32 -11.60 -14.84
CA MET A 309 11.40 -11.88 -13.91
C MET A 309 11.08 -13.07 -13.00
N THR A 310 9.84 -13.18 -12.51
CA THR A 310 9.42 -14.36 -11.75
C THR A 310 9.55 -15.63 -12.57
N VAL A 311 9.08 -15.62 -13.83
CA VAL A 311 9.18 -16.78 -14.72
C VAL A 311 10.65 -17.12 -15.00
N ALA A 312 11.50 -16.12 -15.22
CA ALA A 312 12.93 -16.30 -15.40
C ALA A 312 13.59 -16.91 -14.16
N VAL A 313 13.24 -16.44 -12.96
CA VAL A 313 13.76 -16.97 -11.68
C VAL A 313 13.42 -18.44 -11.51
N ILE A 314 12.17 -18.83 -11.75
CA ILE A 314 11.71 -20.22 -11.66
C ILE A 314 12.33 -21.07 -12.78
N PHE A 315 12.45 -20.52 -13.99
CA PHE A 315 13.06 -21.20 -15.11
C PHE A 315 14.53 -21.57 -14.82
N THR A 316 15.34 -20.64 -14.30
CA THR A 316 16.72 -20.93 -13.89
C THR A 316 16.74 -21.99 -12.78
N PHE A 317 15.83 -21.90 -11.81
CA PHE A 317 15.74 -22.85 -10.69
C PHE A 317 15.45 -24.29 -11.16
N LEU A 318 14.51 -24.46 -12.11
CA LEU A 318 14.20 -25.74 -12.73
C LEU A 318 15.33 -26.25 -13.65
N ASN A 319 16.06 -25.36 -14.31
CA ASN A 319 17.18 -25.72 -15.18
C ASN A 319 18.39 -26.24 -14.38
N ASN A 320 18.65 -25.67 -13.21
CA ASN A 320 19.80 -26.04 -12.37
C ASN A 320 19.58 -27.37 -11.61
N ASN A 321 18.34 -27.82 -11.44
CA ASN A 321 17.97 -28.99 -10.65
C ASN A 321 17.00 -29.94 -11.39
N PRO A 322 17.37 -30.48 -12.57
CA PRO A 322 16.43 -31.21 -13.43
C PRO A 322 15.93 -32.53 -12.82
N GLU A 323 16.71 -33.18 -11.95
CA GLU A 323 16.36 -34.50 -11.38
C GLU A 323 15.49 -34.42 -10.11
N LYS A 324 15.39 -33.23 -9.50
CA LYS A 324 14.71 -33.04 -8.20
C LYS A 324 13.21 -32.75 -8.34
N TYR A 325 12.74 -32.40 -9.54
CA TYR A 325 11.38 -31.90 -9.77
C TYR A 325 10.62 -32.69 -10.83
N LEU A 326 9.32 -32.83 -10.61
CA LEU A 326 8.39 -33.55 -11.51
C LEU A 326 8.13 -32.81 -12.84
N ILE A 327 8.51 -31.54 -12.97
CA ILE A 327 8.18 -30.67 -14.11
C ILE A 327 9.46 -30.14 -14.75
N SER A 328 9.64 -30.41 -16.05
CA SER A 328 10.74 -29.83 -16.83
C SER A 328 10.54 -28.33 -17.11
N LYS A 329 11.64 -27.61 -17.35
CA LYS A 329 11.60 -26.17 -17.68
C LYS A 329 10.66 -25.86 -18.86
N ASN A 330 10.68 -26.68 -19.92
CA ASN A 330 9.85 -26.47 -21.10
C ASN A 330 8.36 -26.69 -20.78
N GLN A 331 8.04 -27.74 -20.00
CA GLN A 331 6.66 -27.99 -19.56
C GLN A 331 6.12 -26.84 -18.71
N PHE A 332 6.94 -26.28 -17.82
CA PHE A 332 6.56 -25.11 -17.02
C PHE A 332 6.24 -23.88 -17.88
N ILE A 333 7.07 -23.60 -18.89
CA ILE A 333 6.82 -22.50 -19.84
C ILE A 333 5.53 -22.72 -20.62
N TYR A 334 5.33 -23.92 -21.20
CA TYR A 334 4.12 -24.20 -21.97
C TYR A 334 2.86 -24.13 -21.10
N PHE A 335 2.95 -24.55 -19.84
CA PHE A 335 1.87 -24.41 -18.88
C PHE A 335 1.51 -22.93 -18.65
N ILE A 336 2.50 -22.06 -18.38
CA ILE A 336 2.25 -20.62 -18.17
C ILE A 336 1.65 -19.98 -19.42
N VAL A 337 2.22 -20.24 -20.59
CA VAL A 337 1.77 -19.67 -21.87
C VAL A 337 0.33 -20.12 -22.17
N SER A 338 0.03 -21.40 -21.98
CA SER A 338 -1.31 -21.95 -22.15
C SER A 338 -2.29 -21.33 -21.15
N PHE A 339 -1.91 -21.24 -19.88
CA PHE A 339 -2.74 -20.65 -18.82
C PHE A 339 -3.07 -19.18 -19.11
N ILE A 340 -2.06 -18.35 -19.42
CA ILE A 340 -2.25 -16.94 -19.75
C ILE A 340 -3.07 -16.79 -21.05
N GLY A 341 -2.82 -17.61 -22.05
CA GLY A 341 -3.54 -17.61 -23.32
C GLY A 341 -5.04 -17.92 -23.13
N VAL A 342 -5.35 -19.01 -22.43
CA VAL A 342 -6.73 -19.41 -22.10
C VAL A 342 -7.40 -18.33 -21.24
N PHE A 343 -6.73 -17.85 -20.19
CA PHE A 343 -7.27 -16.81 -19.32
C PHE A 343 -7.59 -15.54 -20.10
N THR A 344 -6.68 -15.07 -20.95
CA THR A 344 -6.87 -13.86 -21.76
C THR A 344 -7.99 -14.05 -22.78
N PHE A 345 -8.08 -15.22 -23.41
CA PHE A 345 -9.15 -15.55 -24.36
C PHE A 345 -10.53 -15.56 -23.68
N VAL A 346 -10.64 -16.20 -22.52
CA VAL A 346 -11.87 -16.23 -21.72
C VAL A 346 -12.27 -14.81 -21.32
N LEU A 347 -11.34 -14.01 -20.81
CA LEU A 347 -11.61 -12.62 -20.43
C LEU A 347 -12.13 -11.80 -21.62
N TYR A 348 -11.47 -11.92 -22.78
CA TYR A 348 -11.87 -11.20 -23.98
C TYR A 348 -13.27 -11.61 -24.45
N LYS A 349 -13.60 -12.92 -24.43
CA LYS A 349 -14.89 -13.43 -24.89
C LYS A 349 -16.04 -13.04 -23.95
N PHE A 350 -15.85 -13.14 -22.64
CA PHE A 350 -16.93 -12.94 -21.67
C PHE A 350 -17.19 -11.47 -21.29
N LYS A 351 -16.19 -10.58 -21.37
CA LYS A 351 -16.31 -9.21 -20.87
C LYS A 351 -15.89 -8.13 -21.88
N LYS A 352 -15.88 -8.41 -23.19
CA LYS A 352 -15.46 -7.48 -24.26
C LYS A 352 -16.04 -6.05 -24.11
N ASN A 353 -17.32 -5.96 -23.76
CA ASN A 353 -18.06 -4.69 -23.70
C ASN A 353 -17.83 -3.91 -22.38
N ASP A 354 -17.37 -4.58 -21.33
CA ASP A 354 -17.18 -4.00 -19.99
C ASP A 354 -15.74 -3.57 -19.70
N LEU A 355 -14.84 -3.74 -20.68
CA LEU A 355 -13.41 -3.43 -20.55
C LEU A 355 -13.17 -1.92 -20.63
N ASP A 356 -12.80 -1.32 -19.49
CA ASP A 356 -12.26 0.04 -19.48
C ASP A 356 -10.85 0.08 -20.08
N THR A 357 -10.33 1.28 -20.30
CA THR A 357 -8.99 1.45 -20.90
C THR A 357 -7.92 0.71 -20.10
N ASP A 358 -8.01 0.72 -18.77
CA ASP A 358 -7.01 0.08 -17.92
C ASP A 358 -7.03 -1.45 -18.05
N ALA A 359 -8.21 -2.07 -18.03
CA ALA A 359 -8.36 -3.50 -18.25
C ALA A 359 -7.86 -3.94 -19.64
N LYS A 360 -8.01 -3.10 -20.67
CA LYS A 360 -7.40 -3.34 -22.00
C LYS A 360 -5.88 -3.32 -21.95
N PHE A 361 -5.27 -2.41 -21.20
CA PHE A 361 -3.82 -2.41 -20.96
C PHE A 361 -3.38 -3.67 -20.21
N THR A 362 -4.16 -4.13 -19.23
CA THR A 362 -3.83 -5.38 -18.51
C THR A 362 -3.87 -6.58 -19.43
N ILE A 363 -4.86 -6.69 -20.33
CA ILE A 363 -4.89 -7.72 -21.38
C ILE A 363 -3.65 -7.60 -22.28
N GLY A 364 -3.30 -6.39 -22.71
CA GLY A 364 -2.09 -6.15 -23.50
C GLY A 364 -0.81 -6.59 -22.78
N SER A 365 -0.71 -6.31 -21.48
CA SER A 365 0.40 -6.78 -20.63
C SER A 365 0.46 -8.30 -20.54
N LEU A 366 -0.68 -8.99 -20.37
CA LEU A 366 -0.73 -10.46 -20.35
C LEU A 366 -0.24 -11.06 -21.68
N LEU A 367 -0.66 -10.50 -22.81
CA LEU A 367 -0.17 -10.90 -24.13
C LEU A 367 1.33 -10.63 -24.30
N ALA A 368 1.82 -9.47 -23.83
CA ALA A 368 3.24 -9.14 -23.87
C ALA A 368 4.07 -10.11 -23.02
N ILE A 369 3.61 -10.45 -21.81
CA ILE A 369 4.22 -11.47 -20.95
C ILE A 369 4.30 -12.80 -21.70
N MET A 370 3.18 -13.24 -22.30
CA MET A 370 3.12 -14.50 -23.04
C MET A 370 4.16 -14.54 -24.16
N VAL A 371 4.28 -13.47 -24.97
CA VAL A 371 5.27 -13.37 -26.04
C VAL A 371 6.70 -13.38 -25.47
N LEU A 372 6.99 -12.59 -24.45
CA LEU A 372 8.31 -12.50 -23.84
C LEU A 372 8.76 -13.84 -23.24
N VAL A 373 7.84 -14.57 -22.61
CA VAL A 373 8.10 -15.90 -22.04
C VAL A 373 8.39 -16.94 -23.13
N ILE A 374 7.65 -16.91 -24.25
CA ILE A 374 7.93 -17.77 -25.42
C ILE A 374 9.31 -17.46 -26.00
N VAL A 375 9.59 -16.18 -26.23
CA VAL A 375 10.90 -15.71 -26.73
C VAL A 375 12.02 -16.19 -25.80
N MET A 376 11.87 -16.01 -24.48
CA MET A 376 12.84 -16.47 -23.49
C MET A 376 13.15 -17.97 -23.64
N ASN A 377 12.13 -18.80 -23.86
CA ASN A 377 12.29 -20.24 -24.04
C ASN A 377 13.05 -20.60 -25.33
N PHE A 378 12.79 -19.91 -26.44
CA PHE A 378 13.50 -20.13 -27.70
C PHE A 378 14.98 -19.74 -27.64
N TYR A 379 15.30 -18.62 -26.99
CA TYR A 379 16.70 -18.13 -26.90
C TYR A 379 17.52 -18.80 -25.79
N SER A 380 16.88 -19.54 -24.87
CA SER A 380 17.55 -20.18 -23.74
C SER A 380 18.51 -21.32 -24.13
N GLY A 381 18.48 -21.82 -25.37
CA GLY A 381 19.41 -22.86 -25.83
C GLY A 381 20.89 -22.45 -25.83
N ASN A 382 21.19 -21.14 -25.80
CA ASN A 382 22.54 -20.60 -25.87
C ASN A 382 23.03 -20.03 -24.52
N HIS A 383 22.97 -20.80 -23.42
CA HIS A 383 23.55 -20.51 -22.08
C HIS A 383 23.31 -19.11 -21.43
N ASN A 384 22.64 -18.19 -22.11
CA ASN A 384 22.49 -16.79 -21.79
C ASN A 384 21.04 -16.42 -22.11
N ILE A 385 20.20 -16.40 -21.09
CA ILE A 385 18.90 -15.76 -21.18
C ILE A 385 19.19 -14.26 -21.35
N PHE A 386 18.98 -13.72 -22.56
CA PHE A 386 19.18 -12.29 -22.87
C PHE A 386 20.60 -11.73 -22.66
N PHE A 387 21.68 -12.46 -23.00
CA PHE A 387 23.07 -11.94 -22.92
C PHE A 387 23.52 -11.38 -21.55
N LEU A 388 22.75 -11.62 -20.49
CA LEU A 388 22.96 -11.07 -19.15
C LEU A 388 23.04 -12.21 -18.13
N ASP A 389 24.04 -12.15 -17.24
CA ASP A 389 24.16 -13.09 -16.12
C ASP A 389 22.85 -13.12 -15.33
N SER A 390 22.27 -14.32 -15.15
CA SER A 390 21.04 -14.51 -14.36
C SER A 390 21.17 -13.96 -12.93
N TYR A 391 22.38 -13.94 -12.39
CA TYR A 391 22.71 -13.35 -11.10
C TYR A 391 22.61 -11.82 -11.12
N LYS A 392 23.25 -11.14 -12.09
CA LYS A 392 23.21 -9.68 -12.23
C LYS A 392 21.80 -9.15 -12.50
N LEU A 393 21.00 -9.91 -13.26
CA LEU A 393 19.59 -9.60 -13.50
C LEU A 393 18.76 -9.65 -12.21
N ARG A 394 18.99 -10.64 -11.33
CA ARG A 394 18.31 -10.76 -10.02
C ARG A 394 18.71 -9.64 -9.07
N GLU A 395 19.99 -9.28 -9.03
CA GLU A 395 20.51 -8.19 -8.21
C GLU A 395 19.93 -6.83 -8.65
N TRP A 396 19.94 -6.55 -9.96
CA TRP A 396 19.36 -5.33 -10.51
C TRP A 396 17.83 -5.27 -10.33
N TYR A 397 17.14 -6.42 -10.38
CA TYR A 397 15.71 -6.54 -10.09
C TYR A 397 15.38 -6.16 -8.64
N GLY A 398 16.10 -6.73 -7.66
CA GLY A 398 15.95 -6.39 -6.25
C GLY A 398 16.29 -4.93 -5.94
N PHE A 399 17.34 -4.41 -6.59
CA PHE A 399 17.78 -3.02 -6.49
C PHE A 399 16.78 -2.02 -7.12
N ALA A 400 16.24 -2.32 -8.30
CA ALA A 400 15.34 -1.40 -8.98
C ALA A 400 13.95 -1.41 -8.33
N ILE A 401 13.32 -2.58 -8.17
CA ILE A 401 11.92 -2.67 -7.72
C ILE A 401 11.78 -2.64 -6.21
N GLY A 402 12.65 -3.35 -5.49
CA GLY A 402 12.57 -3.50 -4.04
C GLY A 402 12.89 -2.20 -3.30
N SER A 403 14.07 -1.64 -3.52
CA SER A 403 14.60 -0.52 -2.73
C SER A 403 14.27 0.86 -3.31
N ALA A 404 14.40 1.06 -4.63
CA ALA A 404 14.20 2.38 -5.24
C ALA A 404 12.72 2.76 -5.43
N PHE A 405 11.88 1.85 -5.93
CA PHE A 405 10.48 2.22 -6.21
C PHE A 405 9.54 2.13 -5.00
N SER A 406 9.69 1.14 -4.11
CA SER A 406 8.74 0.94 -3.01
C SER A 406 9.04 1.80 -1.77
N GLY A 407 10.31 1.93 -1.38
CA GLY A 407 10.74 2.72 -0.22
C GLY A 407 10.99 4.19 -0.57
N VAL A 408 11.98 4.44 -1.43
CA VAL A 408 12.43 5.79 -1.80
C VAL A 408 11.35 6.57 -2.55
N ILE A 409 10.84 6.05 -3.66
CA ILE A 409 9.79 6.71 -4.44
C ILE A 409 8.43 6.63 -3.75
N GLY A 410 8.15 5.51 -3.07
CA GLY A 410 6.87 5.28 -2.42
C GLY A 410 6.60 6.26 -1.29
N VAL A 411 7.44 6.27 -0.25
CA VAL A 411 7.19 7.02 1.00
C VAL A 411 7.84 8.41 0.97
N GLY A 412 9.03 8.52 0.38
CA GLY A 412 9.76 9.79 0.27
C GLY A 412 8.99 10.86 -0.50
N PHE A 413 8.17 10.48 -1.48
CA PHE A 413 7.42 11.41 -2.33
C PHE A 413 6.00 11.71 -1.84
N TYR A 414 5.58 11.21 -0.66
CA TYR A 414 4.26 11.54 -0.11
C TYR A 414 4.00 13.05 -0.03
N PRO A 415 4.93 13.89 0.48
CA PRO A 415 4.70 15.33 0.57
C PRO A 415 4.66 16.07 -0.77
N ILE A 416 5.00 15.39 -1.87
CA ILE A 416 5.16 15.98 -3.21
C ILE A 416 4.08 15.49 -4.17
N LEU A 417 3.93 14.18 -4.31
CA LEU A 417 3.09 13.53 -5.32
C LEU A 417 1.80 12.91 -4.76
N GLY A 418 1.66 12.87 -3.43
CA GLY A 418 0.48 12.35 -2.74
C GLY A 418 0.73 11.02 -2.03
N ASN A 419 -0.26 10.57 -1.28
CA ASN A 419 -0.11 9.49 -0.31
C ASN A 419 -0.06 8.07 -0.90
N ARG A 420 -0.47 7.88 -2.16
CA ARG A 420 -0.53 6.56 -2.81
C ARG A 420 0.35 6.45 -4.05
N VAL A 421 1.48 7.18 -4.09
CA VAL A 421 2.41 7.19 -5.24
C VAL A 421 2.83 5.78 -5.63
N TRP A 422 3.36 4.98 -4.69
CA TRP A 422 3.71 3.59 -4.98
C TRP A 422 2.52 2.75 -5.46
N CYS A 423 1.39 2.81 -4.74
CA CYS A 423 0.19 2.04 -5.09
C CYS A 423 -0.40 2.41 -6.46
N ARG A 424 -0.14 3.64 -6.91
CA ARG A 424 -0.65 4.22 -8.14
C ARG A 424 0.28 3.91 -9.32
N PHE A 425 1.58 4.12 -9.15
CA PHE A 425 2.55 4.06 -10.24
C PHE A 425 3.32 2.74 -10.30
N GLY A 426 3.55 2.07 -9.17
CA GLY A 426 4.55 1.01 -9.07
C GLY A 426 4.08 -0.34 -8.55
N CYS A 427 2.89 -0.44 -7.96
CA CYS A 427 2.43 -1.68 -7.34
C CYS A 427 1.86 -2.67 -8.38
N PRO A 428 2.55 -3.79 -8.70
CA PRO A 428 2.06 -4.75 -9.70
C PRO A 428 0.76 -5.45 -9.21
N MET A 429 0.62 -5.65 -7.90
CA MET A 429 -0.60 -6.20 -7.31
C MET A 429 -1.82 -5.30 -7.55
N ALA A 430 -1.64 -3.97 -7.60
CA ALA A 430 -2.74 -3.05 -7.83
C ALA A 430 -3.32 -3.17 -9.25
N ALA A 431 -2.51 -3.57 -10.25
CA ALA A 431 -2.98 -3.87 -11.60
C ALA A 431 -3.78 -5.17 -11.65
N ILE A 432 -3.27 -6.26 -11.05
CA ILE A 432 -3.96 -7.57 -11.00
C ILE A 432 -5.30 -7.45 -10.28
N LEU A 433 -5.30 -6.91 -9.05
CA LEU A 433 -6.54 -6.70 -8.29
C LEU A 433 -7.46 -5.66 -8.95
N GLY A 434 -6.89 -4.70 -9.67
CA GLY A 434 -7.63 -3.69 -10.43
C GLY A 434 -8.45 -4.32 -11.55
N LEU A 435 -7.84 -5.20 -12.34
CA LEU A 435 -8.52 -5.98 -13.38
C LEU A 435 -9.63 -6.82 -12.75
N GLN A 436 -9.30 -7.56 -11.68
CA GLN A 436 -10.26 -8.45 -11.05
C GLN A 436 -11.46 -7.68 -10.44
N GLN A 437 -11.19 -6.55 -9.76
CA GLN A 437 -12.24 -5.68 -9.26
C GLN A 437 -13.12 -5.15 -10.38
N ARG A 438 -12.50 -4.68 -11.47
CA ARG A 438 -13.23 -4.07 -12.59
C ARG A 438 -14.16 -5.07 -13.27
N LEU A 439 -13.78 -6.35 -13.38
CA LEU A 439 -14.52 -7.34 -14.16
C LEU A 439 -15.49 -8.20 -13.35
N PHE A 440 -15.12 -8.57 -12.12
CA PHE A 440 -15.83 -9.61 -11.37
C PHE A 440 -16.35 -9.14 -10.01
N SER A 441 -15.91 -7.98 -9.50
CA SER A 441 -16.29 -7.60 -8.14
C SER A 441 -17.73 -7.09 -8.05
N ARG A 442 -18.39 -7.48 -6.96
CA ARG A 442 -19.68 -6.96 -6.48
C ARG A 442 -19.59 -5.55 -5.91
N PHE A 443 -18.38 -5.05 -5.66
CA PHE A 443 -18.15 -3.73 -5.09
C PHE A 443 -18.34 -2.62 -6.12
N ARG A 444 -19.10 -1.59 -5.73
CA ARG A 444 -19.24 -0.31 -6.46
C ARG A 444 -19.41 0.84 -5.48
N ILE A 445 -19.09 2.05 -5.92
CA ILE A 445 -19.54 3.27 -5.22
C ILE A 445 -20.71 3.81 -6.03
N THR A 446 -21.90 3.73 -5.47
CA THR A 446 -23.12 4.25 -6.10
C THR A 446 -23.25 5.75 -5.85
N THR A 447 -23.92 6.41 -6.80
CA THR A 447 -24.04 7.86 -6.81
C THR A 447 -25.49 8.26 -7.03
N ASN A 448 -25.97 9.22 -6.22
CA ASN A 448 -27.27 9.87 -6.43
C ASN A 448 -27.05 11.24 -7.11
N GLY A 449 -27.03 11.24 -8.44
CA GLY A 449 -26.64 12.42 -9.22
C GLY A 449 -27.47 13.67 -8.95
N GLY A 450 -28.78 13.52 -8.74
CA GLY A 450 -29.68 14.64 -8.46
C GLY A 450 -29.39 15.40 -7.16
N GLN A 451 -28.61 14.82 -6.24
CA GLN A 451 -28.21 15.47 -4.99
C GLN A 451 -26.81 16.11 -5.04
N CYS A 452 -26.09 15.95 -6.15
CA CYS A 452 -24.72 16.45 -6.30
C CYS A 452 -24.68 17.97 -6.49
N ILE A 453 -24.09 18.68 -5.52
CA ILE A 453 -23.88 20.14 -5.58
C ILE A 453 -22.54 20.55 -6.20
N SER A 454 -21.83 19.64 -6.87
CA SER A 454 -20.58 19.92 -7.61
C SER A 454 -19.42 20.54 -6.81
N CYS A 455 -19.42 20.43 -5.47
CA CYS A 455 -18.43 21.05 -4.58
C CYS A 455 -16.98 20.56 -4.75
N GLY A 456 -16.77 19.36 -5.31
CA GLY A 456 -15.43 18.83 -5.62
C GLY A 456 -14.66 18.18 -4.46
N ASN A 457 -15.17 18.22 -3.22
CA ASN A 457 -14.49 17.62 -2.06
C ASN A 457 -14.13 16.13 -2.26
N CYS A 458 -15.03 15.36 -2.87
CA CYS A 458 -14.79 13.95 -3.16
C CYS A 458 -13.62 13.71 -4.12
N SER A 459 -13.45 14.56 -5.14
CA SER A 459 -12.29 14.51 -6.06
C SER A 459 -11.03 14.98 -5.35
N THR A 460 -11.10 16.06 -4.56
CA THR A 460 -9.95 16.61 -3.84
C THR A 460 -9.31 15.56 -2.94
N TYR A 461 -10.09 14.87 -2.12
CA TYR A 461 -9.60 13.85 -1.19
C TYR A 461 -9.43 12.45 -1.80
N CYS A 462 -9.67 12.28 -3.10
CA CYS A 462 -9.38 11.01 -3.77
C CYS A 462 -7.87 10.82 -3.93
N GLU A 463 -7.32 9.92 -3.10
CA GLU A 463 -5.90 9.54 -3.09
C GLU A 463 -5.42 8.84 -4.36
N MET A 464 -6.33 8.23 -5.12
CA MET A 464 -6.01 7.62 -6.43
C MET A 464 -6.07 8.64 -7.57
N GLY A 465 -6.34 9.91 -7.28
CA GLY A 465 -6.43 10.95 -8.30
C GLY A 465 -7.61 10.78 -9.26
N ILE A 466 -8.68 10.07 -8.85
CA ILE A 466 -9.91 9.91 -9.62
C ILE A 466 -10.74 11.20 -9.49
N ASP A 467 -11.25 11.72 -10.60
CA ASP A 467 -12.21 12.83 -10.57
C ASP A 467 -13.60 12.29 -10.20
N VAL A 468 -13.83 12.08 -8.91
CA VAL A 468 -15.08 11.52 -8.36
C VAL A 468 -16.29 12.43 -8.63
N ARG A 469 -16.08 13.75 -8.65
CA ARG A 469 -17.12 14.76 -8.91
C ARG A 469 -17.81 14.52 -10.25
N SER A 470 -17.07 14.22 -11.31
CA SER A 470 -17.69 14.02 -12.63
C SER A 470 -18.59 12.78 -12.66
N TYR A 471 -18.23 11.68 -11.99
CA TYR A 471 -19.16 10.54 -11.84
C TYR A 471 -20.40 10.92 -11.05
N ALA A 472 -20.22 11.63 -9.94
CA ALA A 472 -21.32 12.06 -9.09
C ALA A 472 -22.29 12.98 -9.83
N GLN A 473 -21.79 13.92 -10.66
CA GLN A 473 -22.63 14.80 -11.48
C GLN A 473 -23.43 14.04 -12.53
N LYS A 474 -22.88 12.95 -13.06
CA LYS A 474 -23.52 12.12 -14.09
C LYS A 474 -24.44 11.05 -13.55
N GLY A 475 -24.49 10.83 -12.23
CA GLY A 475 -25.19 9.66 -11.66
C GLY A 475 -24.51 8.32 -12.00
N GLU A 476 -23.25 8.33 -12.41
CA GLU A 476 -22.51 7.12 -12.77
C GLU A 476 -21.91 6.45 -11.53
N ASN A 477 -22.01 5.13 -11.48
CA ASN A 477 -21.33 4.30 -10.48
C ASN A 477 -19.82 4.33 -10.72
N ILE A 478 -19.06 4.46 -9.64
CA ILE A 478 -17.60 4.49 -9.74
C ILE A 478 -17.09 3.05 -9.70
N VAL A 479 -16.88 2.49 -10.89
CA VAL A 479 -16.33 1.15 -11.08
C VAL A 479 -15.04 1.26 -11.88
N ARG A 480 -13.97 1.63 -11.18
CA ARG A 480 -12.64 1.86 -11.77
C ARG A 480 -11.65 0.83 -11.24
N SER A 481 -10.78 0.33 -12.11
CA SER A 481 -9.65 -0.52 -11.73
C SER A 481 -8.72 0.17 -10.71
N SER A 482 -8.53 1.48 -10.83
CA SER A 482 -7.67 2.28 -9.94
C SER A 482 -8.27 2.51 -8.55
N CYS A 483 -9.61 2.50 -8.38
CA CYS A 483 -10.27 2.76 -7.10
C CYS A 483 -9.93 1.70 -6.04
N VAL A 484 -9.30 2.09 -4.92
CA VAL A 484 -8.93 1.19 -3.81
C VAL A 484 -10.04 0.97 -2.78
N GLY A 485 -11.21 1.61 -2.96
CA GLY A 485 -12.33 1.48 -2.04
C GLY A 485 -12.08 2.05 -0.63
N CYS A 486 -11.25 3.09 -0.50
CA CYS A 486 -10.95 3.73 0.80
C CYS A 486 -12.16 4.47 1.42
N GLY A 487 -13.16 4.80 0.61
CA GLY A 487 -14.43 5.40 1.04
C GLY A 487 -14.37 6.82 1.58
N VAL A 488 -13.21 7.48 1.50
CA VAL A 488 -13.05 8.88 1.94
C VAL A 488 -13.95 9.81 1.11
N CYS A 489 -14.13 9.55 -0.18
CA CYS A 489 -15.01 10.34 -1.03
C CYS A 489 -16.47 10.38 -0.53
N SER A 490 -16.97 9.27 0.02
CA SER A 490 -18.29 9.19 0.65
C SER A 490 -18.31 9.94 1.99
N ALA A 491 -17.27 9.76 2.81
CA ALA A 491 -17.16 10.42 4.12
C ALA A 491 -17.10 11.95 4.03
N VAL A 492 -16.52 12.51 2.97
CA VAL A 492 -16.37 13.97 2.78
C VAL A 492 -17.46 14.58 1.89
N CYS A 493 -18.51 13.83 1.54
CA CYS A 493 -19.61 14.34 0.72
C CYS A 493 -20.66 15.04 1.60
N PRO A 494 -20.98 16.34 1.38
CA PRO A 494 -21.84 17.09 2.30
C PRO A 494 -23.30 16.64 2.22
N ARG A 495 -23.66 16.14 1.04
CA ARG A 495 -25.01 15.74 0.68
C ARG A 495 -25.23 14.24 0.79
N GLY A 496 -24.20 13.46 1.16
CA GLY A 496 -24.31 11.99 1.23
C GLY A 496 -24.56 11.31 -0.12
N VAL A 497 -24.15 11.94 -1.24
CA VAL A 497 -24.41 11.48 -2.61
C VAL A 497 -23.78 10.13 -2.93
N LEU A 498 -22.66 9.81 -2.28
CA LEU A 498 -21.81 8.67 -2.59
C LEU A 498 -21.94 7.60 -1.51
N LYS A 499 -22.17 6.35 -1.90
CA LYS A 499 -22.29 5.22 -0.97
C LYS A 499 -21.46 4.03 -1.44
N LEU A 500 -20.78 3.37 -0.51
CA LEU A 500 -20.05 2.13 -0.78
C LEU A 500 -21.04 0.96 -0.72
N GLU A 501 -21.16 0.21 -1.80
CA GLU A 501 -22.13 -0.88 -1.91
C GLU A 501 -21.49 -2.15 -2.45
N ASN A 502 -21.99 -3.29 -1.96
CA ASN A 502 -21.69 -4.62 -2.47
C ASN A 502 -23.02 -5.23 -2.92
N ASP A 503 -23.24 -5.31 -4.22
CA ASP A 503 -24.52 -5.73 -4.80
C ASP A 503 -24.29 -6.73 -5.95
N SER A 504 -25.34 -7.15 -6.65
CA SER A 504 -25.24 -7.97 -7.86
C SER A 504 -24.46 -7.23 -8.97
N GLU A 505 -23.90 -7.99 -9.91
CA GLU A 505 -23.21 -7.40 -11.08
C GLU A 505 -24.16 -6.66 -12.03
N LYS A 506 -25.48 -6.86 -11.92
CA LYS A 506 -26.50 -6.24 -12.79
C LYS A 506 -26.53 -4.71 -12.55
N GLY A 507 -26.43 -3.93 -13.63
CA GLY A 507 -26.42 -2.46 -13.57
C GLY A 507 -25.21 -1.87 -12.81
N ARG A 508 -24.14 -2.65 -12.62
CA ARG A 508 -22.94 -2.19 -11.91
C ARG A 508 -22.24 -1.07 -12.66
N ILE A 509 -22.15 -1.18 -13.99
CA ILE A 509 -21.66 -0.14 -14.88
C ILE A 509 -22.90 0.46 -15.54
N ASN A 510 -23.23 1.69 -15.20
CA ASN A 510 -24.30 2.45 -15.82
C ASN A 510 -23.70 3.53 -16.73
N SER A 511 -24.37 3.82 -17.84
CA SER A 511 -23.95 4.84 -18.81
C SER A 511 -24.81 6.09 -18.70
N ASN A 512 -24.15 7.26 -18.62
CA ASN A 512 -24.52 8.61 -19.12
C ASN A 512 -25.93 9.20 -18.94
N GLU A 513 -26.89 8.54 -18.28
CA GLU A 513 -28.15 9.20 -17.95
C GLU A 513 -27.91 10.15 -16.77
N ILE A 514 -27.57 11.40 -17.11
CA ILE A 514 -27.65 12.52 -16.18
C ILE A 514 -29.12 12.60 -15.78
N LEU A 515 -29.45 12.02 -14.62
CA LEU A 515 -30.78 12.13 -14.03
C LEU A 515 -30.98 13.58 -13.58
N LEU A 516 -31.33 14.45 -14.53
CA LEU A 516 -31.97 15.73 -14.21
C LEU A 516 -33.34 15.37 -13.64
N GLY A 517 -33.73 16.01 -12.54
CA GLY A 517 -34.97 15.70 -11.81
C GLY A 517 -36.27 15.81 -12.64
N ASN A 518 -36.19 16.29 -13.89
CA ASN A 518 -37.29 16.37 -14.85
C ASN A 518 -37.32 15.25 -15.90
N ASP A 519 -36.27 14.44 -16.04
CA ASP A 519 -36.11 13.53 -17.19
C ASP A 519 -36.37 12.06 -16.84
N VAL A 520 -36.69 11.77 -15.56
CA VAL A 520 -36.86 10.39 -15.09
C VAL A 520 -38.29 9.91 -15.36
N ASN A 521 -38.48 9.12 -16.41
CA ASN A 521 -39.73 8.40 -16.61
C ASN A 521 -39.83 7.24 -15.59
N LEU A 522 -40.51 7.49 -14.48
CA LEU A 522 -40.71 6.53 -13.38
C LEU A 522 -41.27 5.17 -13.84
N LEU A 523 -42.00 5.13 -14.96
CA LEU A 523 -42.56 3.89 -15.52
C LEU A 523 -41.46 2.94 -16.04
N ASP A 524 -40.39 3.45 -16.63
CA ASP A 524 -39.31 2.63 -17.18
C ASP A 524 -38.47 1.98 -16.06
N LEU A 525 -38.31 2.68 -14.93
CA LEU A 525 -37.66 2.15 -13.72
C LEU A 525 -38.50 1.13 -12.96
N LEU A 526 -39.84 1.23 -13.03
CA LEU A 526 -40.76 0.26 -12.43
C LEU A 526 -40.85 -1.03 -13.25
N ASN A 527 -40.74 -0.92 -14.58
CA ASN A 527 -40.83 -2.05 -15.51
C ASN A 527 -39.52 -2.86 -15.64
N THR A 528 -38.39 -2.38 -15.10
CA THR A 528 -37.08 -3.05 -15.17
C THR A 528 -36.73 -3.89 -13.92
N LYS A 529 -37.65 -4.04 -12.97
CA LYS A 529 -37.45 -4.87 -11.76
C LYS A 529 -37.29 -6.36 -12.08
#